data_AF-A0A2N9YAP9-F1
#
_entry.id   AF-A0A2N9YAP9-F1
#
_cell.length_a   1.000
_cell.length_b   1.000
_cell.length_c   1.000
_cell.angle_alpha   90.00
_cell.angle_beta   90.00
_cell.angle_gamma   90.00
#
_symmetry.space_group_name_H-M   'P 1'
#
loop_
_entity.id
_entity.type
_entity.pdbx_description
1 polymer ?
#
loop_
_entity_poly.entity_id
_entity_poly.type
_entity_poly.pdbx_seq_one_letter_code
_entity_poly.pdbx_strand_id
1 'polypeptide(L)'
;MRYIILFLLGLASYSVTAAEPDTLRQIVQNTLLDVGENNQLSTLQNSADGFTFFDNSGQELFAVATIRTVEGETQSREIRTVWRKGGEEQTSGGDRVIWGFFYANPEDVSWGSFNNPDVYLKVWIDRSGRVDVNFFHVSVPDIFVATGFAKNGAPTSAFGELQSTVTLNSRYVRHYLPNGGDRFFRSN
;
A
#
# COMPACT_ATOMS: atom_id res chain seq x y z
N MET A 1 -50.96 7.88 -43.90
CA MET A 1 -49.54 7.66 -44.21
C MET A 1 -48.76 7.67 -42.89
N ARG A 2 -48.10 6.57 -42.54
CA ARG A 2 -47.39 6.37 -41.26
C ARG A 2 -45.93 6.82 -41.38
N TYR A 3 -45.45 7.62 -40.44
CA TYR A 3 -44.03 7.93 -40.29
C TYR A 3 -43.41 6.95 -39.28
N ILE A 4 -42.33 6.26 -39.67
CA ILE A 4 -41.50 5.43 -38.82
C ILE A 4 -40.31 6.30 -38.37
N ILE A 5 -40.18 6.52 -37.07
CA ILE A 5 -39.00 7.16 -36.47
C ILE A 5 -38.07 6.05 -35.98
N LEU A 6 -36.91 5.88 -36.62
CA LEU A 6 -35.82 5.03 -36.12
C LEU A 6 -35.03 5.82 -35.06
N PHE A 7 -34.93 5.28 -33.85
CA PHE A 7 -33.95 5.72 -32.85
C PHE A 7 -32.68 4.86 -32.99
N LEU A 8 -31.58 5.49 -33.40
CA LEU A 8 -30.23 4.90 -33.33
C LEU A 8 -29.69 5.11 -31.90
N LEU A 9 -29.53 4.01 -31.15
CA LEU A 9 -28.79 3.97 -29.90
C LEU A 9 -27.30 3.87 -30.21
N GLY A 10 -26.55 4.96 -30.02
CA GLY A 10 -25.09 4.94 -30.02
C GLY A 10 -24.58 4.35 -28.70
N LEU A 11 -23.93 3.19 -28.77
CA LEU A 11 -23.13 2.64 -27.68
C LEU A 11 -21.81 3.41 -27.62
N ALA A 12 -21.66 4.31 -26.65
CA ALA A 12 -20.37 4.89 -26.31
C ALA A 12 -19.60 3.91 -25.42
N SER A 13 -18.62 3.22 -25.98
CA SER A 13 -17.61 2.48 -25.23
C SER A 13 -16.65 3.47 -24.57
N TYR A 14 -16.78 3.66 -23.26
CA TYR A 14 -15.80 4.39 -22.46
C TYR A 14 -14.71 3.42 -21.99
N SER A 15 -13.50 3.63 -22.48
CA SER A 15 -12.28 3.02 -21.93
C SER A 15 -11.97 3.65 -20.58
N VAL A 16 -11.98 2.85 -19.52
CA VAL A 16 -11.50 3.23 -18.18
C VAL A 16 -9.98 3.37 -18.25
N THR A 17 -9.48 4.60 -18.17
CA THR A 17 -8.04 4.85 -17.96
C THR A 17 -7.69 4.53 -16.51
N ALA A 18 -6.90 3.48 -16.33
CA ALA A 18 -6.24 3.19 -15.06
C ALA A 18 -5.43 4.41 -14.60
N ALA A 19 -5.43 4.69 -13.29
CA ALA A 19 -4.66 5.78 -12.70
C ALA A 19 -3.19 5.75 -13.20
N GLU A 20 -2.67 6.91 -13.59
CA GLU A 20 -1.36 7.01 -14.23
C GLU A 20 -0.22 6.55 -13.28
N PRO A 21 0.74 5.74 -13.77
CA PRO A 21 1.91 5.24 -13.02
C PRO A 21 2.79 6.32 -12.37
N ASP A 22 2.69 7.56 -12.83
CA ASP A 22 3.56 8.65 -12.41
C ASP A 22 3.22 9.18 -11.00
N THR A 23 1.99 9.00 -10.56
CA THR A 23 1.57 9.44 -9.22
C THR A 23 2.27 8.67 -8.10
N LEU A 24 2.65 7.40 -8.32
CA LEU A 24 3.37 6.58 -7.33
C LEU A 24 4.87 6.81 -7.30
N ARG A 25 5.48 7.16 -8.45
CA ARG A 25 6.90 7.55 -8.52
C ARG A 25 7.21 8.79 -7.68
N GLN A 26 6.28 9.75 -7.66
CA GLN A 26 6.40 10.97 -6.88
C GLN A 26 6.29 10.74 -5.36
N ILE A 27 5.63 9.65 -4.93
CA ILE A 27 5.40 9.31 -3.51
C ILE A 27 6.70 8.92 -2.83
N VAL A 28 7.41 7.97 -3.42
CA VAL A 28 8.62 7.43 -2.78
C VAL A 28 9.74 8.49 -2.75
N GLN A 29 9.75 9.41 -3.72
CA GLN A 29 10.67 10.55 -3.71
C GLN A 29 10.42 11.52 -2.54
N ASN A 30 9.16 11.72 -2.13
CA ASN A 30 8.83 12.60 -1.00
C ASN A 30 9.17 11.98 0.35
N THR A 31 9.18 10.64 0.46
CA THR A 31 9.57 9.90 1.67
C THR A 31 11.07 10.06 2.03
N LEU A 32 11.93 10.36 1.05
CA LEU A 32 13.39 10.40 1.24
C LEU A 32 13.94 11.66 1.90
N LEU A 33 13.18 12.75 1.93
CA LEU A 33 13.72 14.04 2.38
C LEU A 33 13.83 14.16 3.92
N ASP A 34 13.44 13.12 4.68
CA ASP A 34 13.41 13.13 6.15
C ASP A 34 14.20 11.97 6.82
N VAL A 35 15.03 11.24 6.06
CA VAL A 35 15.86 10.16 6.63
C VAL A 35 17.09 10.76 7.32
N GLY A 36 16.97 11.03 8.63
CA GLY A 36 18.08 11.51 9.46
C GLY A 36 19.28 10.56 9.50
N GLU A 37 20.50 11.14 9.59
CA GLU A 37 21.84 10.54 9.40
C GLU A 37 22.26 9.37 10.32
N ASN A 38 21.34 8.75 11.06
CA ASN A 38 21.69 7.72 12.04
C ASN A 38 21.35 6.33 11.50
N ASN A 39 22.36 5.47 11.46
CA ASN A 39 22.40 4.08 10.96
C ASN A 39 21.45 3.10 11.69
N GLN A 40 20.20 3.49 11.92
CA GLN A 40 19.16 2.80 12.65
C GLN A 40 18.04 2.41 11.67
N LEU A 41 17.68 1.13 11.68
CA LEU A 41 16.52 0.58 10.99
C LEU A 41 15.25 1.31 11.46
N SER A 42 14.77 2.30 10.71
CA SER A 42 13.65 3.14 11.12
C SER A 42 12.36 2.75 10.40
N THR A 43 11.27 2.72 11.17
CA THR A 43 9.90 2.72 10.67
C THR A 43 9.30 4.06 11.03
N LEU A 44 8.70 4.77 10.07
CA LEU A 44 7.90 5.95 10.40
C LEU A 44 6.67 5.52 11.21
N GLN A 45 6.49 6.09 12.41
CA GLN A 45 5.39 5.72 13.32
C GLN A 45 4.02 6.05 12.74
N ASN A 46 3.96 7.10 11.92
CA ASN A 46 2.80 7.52 11.12
C ASN A 46 3.31 8.01 9.78
N SER A 47 2.67 7.60 8.68
CA SER A 47 3.01 8.10 7.36
C SER A 47 1.77 8.13 6.48
N ALA A 48 1.52 9.28 5.85
CA ALA A 48 0.50 9.41 4.80
C ALA A 48 0.92 8.70 3.50
N ASP A 49 2.19 8.32 3.39
CA ASP A 49 2.77 7.63 2.24
C ASP A 49 2.87 6.11 2.41
N GLY A 50 2.33 5.60 3.53
CA GLY A 50 2.22 4.17 3.82
C GLY A 50 3.32 3.61 4.73
N PHE A 51 3.42 2.28 4.78
CA PHE A 51 4.45 1.61 5.55
C PHE A 51 5.78 1.64 4.80
N THR A 52 6.84 2.05 5.48
CA THR A 52 8.22 1.95 5.00
C THR A 52 9.12 1.38 6.07
N PHE A 53 10.09 0.58 5.64
CA PHE A 53 11.09 -0.03 6.49
C PHE A 53 12.41 -0.14 5.74
N PHE A 54 13.46 0.46 6.29
CA PHE A 54 14.81 0.41 5.72
C PHE A 54 15.62 -0.69 6.39
N ASP A 55 16.43 -1.39 5.59
CA ASP A 55 17.45 -2.29 6.10
C ASP A 55 18.80 -1.57 6.38
N ASN A 56 19.78 -2.31 6.88
CA ASN A 56 21.11 -1.77 7.19
C ASN A 56 21.91 -1.39 5.93
N SER A 57 21.47 -1.84 4.74
CA SER A 57 22.06 -1.51 3.44
C SER A 57 21.40 -0.28 2.79
N GLY A 58 20.36 0.27 3.42
CA GLY A 58 19.53 1.35 2.87
C GLY A 58 18.51 0.89 1.83
N GLN A 59 18.27 -0.41 1.69
CA GLN A 59 17.18 -0.94 0.88
C GLN A 59 15.85 -0.72 1.62
N GLU A 60 14.87 -0.20 0.90
CA GLU A 60 13.55 0.11 1.45
C GLU A 60 12.56 -0.99 1.08
N LEU A 61 11.84 -1.52 2.06
CA LEU A 61 10.60 -2.26 1.89
C LEU A 61 9.44 -1.29 2.10
N PHE A 62 8.50 -1.27 1.17
CA PHE A 62 7.28 -0.48 1.33
C PHE A 62 6.01 -1.34 1.22
N ALA A 63 4.96 -0.87 1.88
CA ALA A 63 3.61 -1.36 1.68
C ALA A 63 2.61 -0.20 1.75
N VAL A 64 1.66 -0.19 0.84
CA VAL A 64 0.65 0.89 0.72
C VAL A 64 -0.74 0.29 0.57
N ALA A 65 -1.75 1.05 1.01
CA ALA A 65 -3.15 0.75 0.78
C ALA A 65 -3.90 1.98 0.25
N THR A 66 -4.76 1.76 -0.74
CA THR A 66 -5.54 2.78 -1.43
C THR A 66 -7.00 2.33 -1.45
N ILE A 67 -7.93 3.23 -1.15
CA ILE A 67 -9.36 2.95 -1.11
C ILE A 67 -10.03 3.65 -2.28
N ARG A 68 -10.88 2.93 -3.01
CA ARG A 68 -11.76 3.54 -4.01
C ARG A 68 -13.09 3.94 -3.37
N THR A 69 -13.48 5.20 -3.54
CA THR A 69 -14.71 5.77 -2.97
C THR A 69 -15.41 6.72 -3.93
N VAL A 70 -16.72 6.88 -3.78
CA VAL A 70 -17.54 7.88 -4.49
C VAL A 70 -18.02 9.01 -3.56
N GLU A 71 -17.57 9.01 -2.31
CA GLU A 71 -18.04 9.98 -1.33
C GLU A 71 -17.62 11.41 -1.69
N GLY A 72 -18.60 12.31 -1.69
CA GLY A 72 -18.42 13.71 -2.04
C GLY A 72 -18.34 14.00 -3.54
N GLU A 73 -18.43 12.97 -4.39
CA GLU A 73 -18.17 13.10 -5.83
C GLU A 73 -19.19 12.36 -6.70
N THR A 74 -19.28 12.75 -7.97
CA THR A 74 -20.13 12.06 -8.97
C THR A 74 -19.47 10.84 -9.60
N GLN A 75 -18.16 10.69 -9.43
CA GLN A 75 -17.34 9.61 -9.97
C GLN A 75 -16.46 9.03 -8.87
N SER A 76 -16.03 7.77 -9.06
CA SER A 76 -15.11 7.15 -8.11
C SER A 76 -13.75 7.84 -8.15
N ARG A 77 -13.20 8.12 -6.98
CA ARG A 77 -11.81 8.53 -6.78
C ARG A 77 -11.07 7.55 -5.89
N GLU A 78 -9.75 7.60 -5.95
CA GLU A 78 -8.86 6.82 -5.09
C GLU A 78 -8.29 7.74 -4.01
N ILE A 79 -8.42 7.32 -2.76
CA ILE A 79 -7.86 8.01 -1.60
C ILE A 79 -6.75 7.17 -0.99
N ARG A 80 -5.72 7.84 -0.46
CA ARG A 80 -4.66 7.17 0.25
C ARG A 80 -5.08 6.90 1.68
N THR A 81 -4.59 5.79 2.21
CA THR A 81 -4.70 5.50 3.64
C THR A 81 -3.45 5.97 4.36
N VAL A 82 -3.61 6.26 5.65
CA VAL A 82 -2.53 6.62 6.56
C VAL A 82 -2.09 5.37 7.29
N TRP A 83 -0.79 5.10 7.30
CA TRP A 83 -0.19 4.04 8.08
C TRP A 83 -0.05 4.45 9.55
N ARG A 84 -0.42 3.55 10.46
CA ARG A 84 -0.17 3.64 11.91
C ARG A 84 0.56 2.39 12.38
N LYS A 85 1.78 2.56 12.91
CA LYS A 85 2.50 1.45 13.54
C LYS A 85 1.79 1.02 14.82
N GLY A 86 1.52 -0.28 14.93
CA GLY A 86 1.00 -0.92 16.14
C GLY A 86 2.11 -1.44 17.03
N GLY A 87 3.14 -2.04 16.45
CA GLY A 87 4.27 -2.57 17.20
C GLY A 87 5.30 -3.24 16.32
N GLU A 88 6.36 -3.69 16.98
CA GLU A 88 7.47 -4.40 16.37
C GLU A 88 8.14 -5.29 17.41
N GLU A 89 8.55 -6.48 16.98
CA GLU A 89 9.26 -7.43 17.83
C GLU A 89 10.31 -8.21 17.04
N GLN A 90 11.41 -8.57 17.70
CA GLN A 90 12.38 -9.53 17.21
C GLN A 90 12.23 -10.84 17.99
N THR A 91 12.04 -11.95 17.29
CA THR A 91 11.95 -13.27 17.91
C THR A 91 13.33 -13.74 18.37
N SER A 92 13.38 -14.65 19.33
CA SER A 92 14.63 -15.32 19.74
C SER A 92 15.29 -16.11 18.61
N GLY A 93 14.53 -16.47 17.57
CA GLY A 93 15.03 -17.09 16.35
C GLY A 93 15.66 -16.13 15.35
N GLY A 94 15.68 -14.83 15.63
CA GLY A 94 16.24 -13.79 14.76
C GLY A 94 15.27 -13.28 13.69
N ASP A 95 14.01 -13.72 13.71
CA ASP A 95 12.97 -13.18 12.82
C ASP A 95 12.49 -11.82 13.36
N ARG A 96 12.06 -10.92 12.48
CA ARG A 96 11.50 -9.61 12.85
C ARG A 96 10.07 -9.50 12.36
N VAL A 97 9.20 -9.02 13.24
CA VAL A 97 7.77 -8.86 12.97
C VAL A 97 7.39 -7.41 13.21
N ILE A 98 6.79 -6.77 12.22
CA ILE A 98 6.27 -5.41 12.32
C ILE A 98 4.77 -5.44 11.99
N TRP A 99 3.96 -4.73 12.76
CA TRP A 99 2.52 -4.70 12.53
C TRP A 99 1.90 -3.33 12.83
N GLY A 100 0.70 -3.14 12.33
CA GLY A 100 -0.06 -1.90 12.43
C GLY A 100 -1.26 -1.93 11.51
N PHE A 101 -1.76 -0.77 11.12
CA PHE A 101 -2.92 -0.68 10.27
C PHE A 101 -2.91 0.56 9.38
N PHE A 102 -3.66 0.47 8.31
CA PHE A 102 -4.03 1.55 7.41
C PHE A 102 -5.45 2.02 7.76
N TYR A 103 -5.65 3.33 7.77
CA TYR A 103 -6.96 3.94 7.95
C TYR A 103 -7.14 5.12 6.98
N ALA A 104 -8.35 5.41 6.55
CA ALA A 104 -8.63 6.59 5.74
C ALA A 104 -8.53 7.87 6.58
N ASN A 105 -7.94 8.92 6.02
CA ASN A 105 -7.84 10.21 6.69
C ASN A 105 -9.25 10.85 6.78
N PRO A 106 -9.70 11.32 7.96
CA PRO A 106 -10.95 12.07 8.10
C PRO A 106 -11.04 13.34 7.24
N GLU A 107 -9.90 13.89 6.80
CA GLU A 107 -9.87 15.02 5.86
C GLU A 107 -10.23 14.62 4.43
N ASP A 108 -10.04 13.34 4.07
CA ASP A 108 -10.36 12.82 2.74
C ASP A 108 -11.80 12.29 2.66
N VAL A 109 -12.32 11.69 3.74
CA VAL A 109 -13.63 11.03 3.79
C VAL A 109 -14.25 11.11 5.19
N SER A 110 -15.57 11.26 5.29
CA SER A 110 -16.24 11.49 6.58
C SER A 110 -16.22 10.29 7.54
N TRP A 111 -16.01 9.08 7.03
CA TRP A 111 -15.87 7.86 7.83
C TRP A 111 -14.42 7.53 8.22
N GLY A 112 -13.45 8.30 7.71
CA GLY A 112 -12.03 8.09 8.00
C GLY A 112 -11.73 8.30 9.49
N SER A 113 -11.00 7.37 10.11
CA SER A 113 -10.64 7.48 11.52
C SER A 113 -9.54 6.48 11.90
N PHE A 114 -8.55 6.93 12.66
CA PHE A 114 -7.51 6.03 13.19
C PHE A 114 -8.07 4.99 14.18
N ASN A 115 -9.26 5.25 14.76
CA ASN A 115 -9.95 4.30 15.63
C ASN A 115 -10.80 3.29 14.85
N ASN A 116 -10.93 3.45 13.52
CA ASN A 116 -11.67 2.57 12.62
C ASN A 116 -10.75 2.14 11.45
N PRO A 117 -9.84 1.20 11.68
CA PRO A 117 -8.89 0.76 10.66
C PRO A 117 -9.59 0.11 9.47
N ASP A 118 -9.00 0.26 8.29
CA ASP A 118 -9.50 -0.33 7.06
C ASP A 118 -8.76 -1.61 6.68
N VAL A 119 -7.45 -1.65 6.91
CA VAL A 119 -6.60 -2.83 6.68
C VAL A 119 -5.55 -2.96 7.77
N TYR A 120 -5.44 -4.12 8.41
CA TYR A 120 -4.26 -4.43 9.22
C TYR A 120 -3.11 -4.95 8.35
N LEU A 121 -1.89 -4.54 8.69
CA LEU A 121 -0.66 -5.01 8.07
C LEU A 121 0.15 -5.83 9.08
N LYS A 122 0.68 -6.97 8.63
CA LYS A 122 1.74 -7.68 9.33
C LYS A 122 2.87 -8.02 8.36
N VAL A 123 4.04 -7.46 8.62
CA VAL A 123 5.28 -7.79 7.93
C VAL A 123 6.07 -8.77 8.78
N TRP A 124 6.39 -9.92 8.22
CA TRP A 124 7.29 -10.89 8.82
C TRP A 124 8.54 -10.98 7.96
N ILE A 125 9.68 -10.68 8.54
CA ILE A 125 10.99 -10.82 7.92
C ILE A 125 11.70 -11.94 8.68
N ASP A 126 11.86 -13.10 8.07
CA ASP A 126 12.55 -14.18 8.77
C ASP A 126 14.07 -14.04 8.67
N ARG A 127 14.79 -14.79 9.50
CA ARG A 127 16.27 -14.76 9.54
C ARG A 127 16.96 -15.14 8.22
N SER A 128 16.25 -15.75 7.28
CA SER A 128 16.78 -16.04 5.94
C SER A 128 16.63 -14.86 4.99
N GLY A 129 15.89 -13.82 5.39
CA GLY A 129 15.60 -12.68 4.55
C GLY A 129 14.33 -12.86 3.71
N ARG A 130 13.57 -13.93 3.88
CA ARG A 130 12.25 -13.98 3.24
C ARG A 130 11.34 -12.95 3.93
N VAL A 131 10.57 -12.22 3.11
CA VAL A 131 9.57 -11.26 3.60
C VAL A 131 8.16 -11.75 3.25
N ASP A 132 7.31 -11.88 4.26
CA ASP A 132 5.86 -12.09 4.12
C ASP A 132 5.14 -10.81 4.55
N VAL A 133 4.47 -10.14 3.61
CA VAL A 133 3.60 -8.99 3.89
C VAL A 133 2.15 -9.41 3.83
N ASN A 134 1.47 -9.35 4.96
CA ASN A 134 0.12 -9.87 5.15
C ASN A 134 -0.84 -8.71 5.36
N PHE A 135 -1.91 -8.66 4.57
CA PHE A 135 -2.97 -7.68 4.66
C PHE A 135 -4.25 -8.35 5.15
N PHE A 136 -4.91 -7.76 6.15
CA PHE A 136 -6.17 -8.23 6.70
C PHE A 136 -7.22 -7.13 6.57
N HIS A 137 -8.24 -7.37 5.75
CA HIS A 137 -9.36 -6.47 5.50
C HIS A 137 -10.27 -6.30 6.72
N VAL A 138 -10.72 -5.08 6.97
CA VAL A 138 -11.65 -4.77 8.06
C VAL A 138 -12.98 -4.25 7.53
N SER A 139 -12.99 -3.14 6.79
CA SER A 139 -14.16 -2.26 6.63
C SER A 139 -14.70 -2.18 5.19
N VAL A 140 -14.17 -1.27 4.36
CA VAL A 140 -14.76 -0.78 3.11
C VAL A 140 -14.59 -1.77 1.95
N PRO A 141 -15.48 -1.80 0.94
CA PRO A 141 -15.59 -2.93 0.03
C PRO A 141 -14.31 -3.31 -0.73
N ASP A 142 -13.60 -2.35 -1.31
CA ASP A 142 -12.46 -2.59 -2.18
C ASP A 142 -11.26 -1.74 -1.74
N ILE A 143 -10.19 -2.43 -1.32
CA ILE A 143 -8.95 -1.78 -0.89
C ILE A 143 -7.81 -2.38 -1.68
N PHE A 144 -7.20 -1.56 -2.53
CA PHE A 144 -6.01 -1.92 -3.27
C PHE A 144 -4.81 -1.90 -2.33
N VAL A 145 -4.02 -2.97 -2.34
CA VAL A 145 -2.81 -3.08 -1.53
C VAL A 145 -1.62 -3.41 -2.43
N ALA A 146 -0.48 -2.80 -2.13
CA ALA A 146 0.75 -3.05 -2.86
C ALA A 146 1.94 -3.18 -1.92
N THR A 147 2.93 -3.94 -2.36
CA THR A 147 4.21 -4.13 -1.65
C THR A 147 5.34 -4.22 -2.66
N GLY A 148 6.50 -3.68 -2.30
CA GLY A 148 7.70 -3.86 -3.10
C GLY A 148 8.93 -3.36 -2.39
N PHE A 149 10.05 -3.40 -3.11
CA PHE A 149 11.27 -2.74 -2.69
C PHE A 149 11.43 -1.41 -3.42
N ALA A 150 12.05 -0.45 -2.75
CA ALA A 150 12.50 0.79 -3.35
C ALA A 150 14.03 0.90 -3.24
N LYS A 151 14.62 1.58 -4.23
CA LYS A 151 16.05 1.88 -4.29
C LYS A 151 16.21 3.39 -4.46
N ASN A 152 16.94 4.02 -3.55
CA ASN A 152 17.09 5.49 -3.49
C ASN A 152 15.72 6.19 -3.52
N GLY A 153 14.77 5.63 -2.76
CA GLY A 153 13.36 6.03 -2.70
C GLY A 153 12.70 6.26 -4.06
N ALA A 154 13.01 5.40 -5.02
CA ALA A 154 12.12 5.12 -6.12
C ALA A 154 11.70 3.65 -6.05
N PRO A 155 10.43 3.30 -6.27
CA PRO A 155 10.03 1.91 -6.40
C PRO A 155 10.88 1.21 -7.48
N THR A 156 11.29 -0.04 -7.25
CA THR A 156 11.92 -0.84 -8.31
C THR A 156 10.95 -1.11 -9.47
N SER A 157 9.64 -1.00 -9.22
CA SER A 157 8.55 -1.02 -10.20
C SER A 157 7.46 -0.01 -9.84
N ALA A 158 6.79 0.58 -10.83
CA ALA A 158 5.91 1.74 -10.65
C ALA A 158 4.79 1.60 -9.60
N PHE A 159 4.40 0.38 -9.22
CA PHE A 159 3.29 0.10 -8.29
C PHE A 159 3.66 -0.90 -7.19
N GLY A 160 4.95 -1.14 -6.95
CA GLY A 160 5.40 -2.28 -6.16
C GLY A 160 5.43 -3.58 -6.96
N GLU A 161 6.17 -4.55 -6.45
CA GLU A 161 6.41 -5.82 -7.12
C GLU A 161 5.16 -6.70 -7.06
N LEU A 162 4.34 -6.54 -6.02
CA LEU A 162 3.15 -7.33 -5.74
C LEU A 162 1.96 -6.43 -5.43
N GLN A 163 0.82 -6.76 -6.02
CA GLN A 163 -0.43 -6.00 -5.92
C GLN A 163 -1.60 -6.95 -5.74
N SER A 164 -2.62 -6.50 -5.03
CA SER A 164 -3.86 -7.23 -4.83
C SER A 164 -4.98 -6.28 -4.40
N THR A 165 -6.22 -6.79 -4.39
CA THR A 165 -7.34 -6.11 -3.76
C THR A 165 -7.85 -6.96 -2.62
N VAL A 166 -7.85 -6.42 -1.41
CA VAL A 166 -8.54 -7.04 -0.28
C VAL A 166 -9.99 -6.54 -0.26
N THR A 167 -10.93 -7.46 -0.08
CA THR A 167 -12.37 -7.18 -0.16
C THR A 167 -13.12 -7.83 0.99
N LEU A 168 -14.41 -7.51 1.12
CA LEU A 168 -15.30 -8.17 2.08
C LEU A 168 -15.37 -9.70 1.93
N ASN A 169 -15.15 -10.20 0.71
CA ASN A 169 -15.16 -11.64 0.38
C ASN A 169 -13.75 -12.26 0.36
N SER A 170 -12.71 -11.44 0.20
CA SER A 170 -11.31 -11.84 0.19
C SER A 170 -10.54 -11.00 1.22
N ARG A 171 -10.75 -11.36 2.50
CA ARG A 171 -10.29 -10.54 3.62
C ARG A 171 -8.82 -10.70 3.98
N TYR A 172 -8.11 -11.60 3.31
CA TYR A 172 -6.70 -11.86 3.58
C TYR A 172 -5.94 -12.02 2.27
N VAL A 173 -4.84 -11.29 2.17
CA VAL A 173 -3.86 -11.44 1.10
C VAL A 173 -2.47 -11.51 1.70
N ARG A 174 -1.61 -12.34 1.12
CA ARG A 174 -0.18 -12.38 1.40
C ARG A 174 0.62 -12.06 0.15
N HIS A 175 1.51 -11.10 0.28
CA HIS A 175 2.59 -10.85 -0.66
C HIS A 175 3.86 -11.55 -0.14
N TYR A 176 4.36 -12.51 -0.91
CA TYR A 176 5.52 -13.34 -0.58
C TYR A 176 6.73 -12.90 -1.42
N LEU A 177 7.80 -12.47 -0.76
CA LEU A 177 9.03 -11.97 -1.39
C LEU A 177 10.20 -12.88 -1.01
N PRO A 178 10.52 -13.91 -1.84
CA PRO A 178 11.46 -14.98 -1.49
C PRO A 178 12.92 -14.54 -1.33
N ASN A 179 13.37 -13.59 -2.16
CA ASN A 179 14.78 -13.20 -2.28
C ASN A 179 15.00 -11.71 -1.96
N GLY A 180 14.00 -11.09 -1.33
CA GLY A 180 13.99 -9.66 -1.05
C GLY A 180 14.85 -9.25 0.14
N GLY A 181 14.97 -10.12 1.15
CA GLY A 181 15.70 -9.86 2.38
C GLY A 181 17.00 -10.64 2.56
N ASP A 182 17.44 -11.41 1.56
CA ASP A 182 18.82 -11.95 1.55
C ASP A 182 19.86 -10.81 1.68
N ARG A 183 19.43 -9.57 1.38
CA ARG A 183 20.16 -8.31 1.56
C ARG A 183 19.82 -7.54 2.84
N PHE A 184 18.69 -7.84 3.49
CA PHE A 184 18.21 -7.10 4.68
C PHE A 184 19.04 -7.35 5.94
N PHE A 185 19.72 -8.49 6.02
CA PHE A 185 20.54 -8.86 7.19
C PHE A 185 22.00 -9.13 6.88
N ARG A 186 22.40 -9.16 5.61
CA ARG A 186 23.81 -9.33 5.24
C ARG A 186 24.46 -7.96 5.12
N SER A 187 25.09 -7.51 6.20
CA SER A 187 26.16 -6.53 6.10
C SER A 187 27.24 -7.10 5.18
N ASN A 188 27.63 -6.36 4.14
CA ASN A 188 28.93 -6.59 3.50
C ASN A 188 30.05 -6.38 4.52
#